data_AF-A0A519ZAX3-F1
#
_entry.id   AF-A0A519ZAX3-F1
#
_cell.length_a   1.000
_cell.length_b   1.000
_cell.length_c   1.000
_cell.angle_alpha   90.00
_cell.angle_beta   90.00
_cell.angle_gamma   90.00
#
_symmetry.space_group_name_H-M   'P 1'
#
loop_
_entity.id
_entity.type
_entity.pdbx_description
1 polymer ?
#
loop_
_entity_poly.entity_id
_entity_poly.type
_entity_poly.pdbx_seq_one_letter_code
_entity_poly.pdbx_strand_id
1 'polypeptide(L)'
;MSELQSAWGGATSLAQFAPSMVNDQVTRDWWARMLRQSASKNGIPLLLRALGGMDVCERLPALRVPTLVLQRRGDLIVREGAARYLARHIPGARLVLLEGIDHPLWYGDTGAVLDEIEAFMAGQRQVP
;
A
#
# COMPACT_ATOMS: atom_id res chain seq x y z
N MET A 1 -26.55 3.77 1.73
CA MET A 1 -25.48 2.90 1.18
C MET A 1 -24.39 3.83 0.69
N SER A 2 -23.11 3.65 1.07
CA SER A 2 -22.07 4.58 0.61
C SER A 2 -21.85 4.46 -0.90
N GLU A 3 -21.35 5.51 -1.55
CA GLU A 3 -21.03 5.47 -2.99
C GLU A 3 -20.08 4.32 -3.32
N LEU A 4 -19.04 4.14 -2.49
CA LEU A 4 -18.10 3.01 -2.57
C LEU A 4 -18.81 1.65 -2.50
N GLN A 5 -19.75 1.49 -1.56
CA GLN A 5 -20.52 0.25 -1.44
C GLN A 5 -21.40 0.05 -2.69
N SER A 6 -22.01 1.10 -3.21
CA SER A 6 -22.87 1.02 -4.40
C SER A 6 -22.10 0.57 -5.65
N ALA A 7 -20.90 1.11 -5.85
CA ALA A 7 -20.00 0.85 -6.98
C ALA A 7 -19.12 -0.40 -6.81
N TRP A 8 -19.25 -1.10 -5.67
CA TRP A 8 -18.43 -2.28 -5.38
C TRP A 8 -18.64 -3.38 -6.42
N GLY A 9 -17.53 -3.92 -6.93
CA GLY A 9 -17.53 -4.90 -8.01
C GLY A 9 -17.43 -4.31 -9.42
N GLY A 10 -17.33 -2.98 -9.57
CA GLY A 10 -16.77 -2.30 -10.74
C GLY A 10 -15.32 -1.84 -10.48
N ALA A 11 -14.79 -0.94 -11.30
CA ALA A 11 -13.45 -0.35 -11.11
C ALA A 11 -13.45 0.79 -10.05
N THR A 12 -14.25 0.66 -8.99
CA THR A 12 -14.39 1.71 -7.97
C THR A 12 -13.05 2.00 -7.29
N SER A 13 -12.81 3.27 -6.98
CA SER A 13 -11.59 3.79 -6.35
C SER A 13 -10.29 3.54 -7.13
N LEU A 14 -10.31 2.98 -8.34
CA LEU A 14 -9.10 2.80 -9.15
C LEU A 14 -8.38 4.13 -9.40
N ALA A 15 -9.13 5.21 -9.65
CA ALA A 15 -8.55 6.55 -9.85
C ALA A 15 -7.84 7.12 -8.62
N GLN A 16 -8.12 6.61 -7.42
CA GLN A 16 -7.43 7.00 -6.19
C GLN A 16 -6.24 6.08 -5.91
N PHE A 17 -6.39 4.77 -6.15
CA PHE A 17 -5.36 3.79 -5.87
C PHE A 17 -4.29 3.69 -6.95
N ALA A 18 -4.68 3.65 -8.23
CA ALA A 18 -3.75 3.57 -9.35
C ALA A 18 -4.15 4.57 -10.45
N PRO A 19 -3.98 5.88 -10.22
CA PRO A 19 -4.32 6.91 -11.21
C PRO A 19 -3.70 6.67 -12.59
N SER A 20 -2.51 6.09 -12.69
CA SER A 20 -1.86 5.83 -13.99
C SER A 20 -2.61 4.79 -14.83
N MET A 21 -3.44 3.96 -14.20
CA MET A 21 -4.10 2.81 -14.82
C MET A 21 -5.57 3.04 -15.19
N VAL A 22 -6.10 4.25 -14.99
CA VAL A 22 -7.55 4.52 -15.17
C VAL A 22 -8.04 4.30 -16.61
N ASN A 23 -7.15 4.39 -17.59
CA ASN A 23 -7.46 4.23 -19.01
C ASN A 23 -7.14 2.83 -19.55
N ASP A 24 -6.55 1.95 -18.73
CA ASP A 24 -6.25 0.58 -19.14
C ASP A 24 -7.42 -0.35 -18.83
N GLN A 25 -8.13 -0.79 -19.88
CA GLN A 25 -9.33 -1.62 -19.73
C GLN A 25 -9.04 -2.97 -19.07
N VAL A 26 -7.88 -3.56 -19.37
CA VAL A 26 -7.47 -4.84 -18.78
C VAL A 26 -7.31 -4.71 -17.26
N THR A 27 -6.65 -3.65 -16.80
CA THR A 27 -6.50 -3.34 -15.38
C THR A 27 -7.84 -3.02 -14.73
N ARG A 28 -8.72 -2.26 -15.38
CA ARG A 28 -10.06 -1.96 -14.84
C ARG A 28 -10.86 -3.24 -14.59
N ASP A 29 -10.84 -4.17 -15.54
CA ASP A 29 -11.57 -5.44 -15.43
C ASP A 29 -10.93 -6.34 -14.37
N TRP A 30 -9.60 -6.38 -14.30
CA TRP A 30 -8.86 -7.10 -13.28
C TRP A 30 -9.14 -6.54 -11.88
N TRP A 31 -9.11 -5.22 -11.71
CA TRP A 31 -9.40 -4.53 -10.45
C TRP A 31 -10.80 -4.86 -9.96
N ALA A 32 -11.79 -4.77 -10.85
CA ALA A 32 -13.18 -5.12 -10.53
C ALA A 32 -13.31 -6.58 -10.07
N ARG A 33 -12.60 -7.52 -10.72
CA ARG A 33 -12.55 -8.93 -10.28
C ARG A 33 -11.91 -9.08 -8.92
N MET A 34 -10.75 -8.45 -8.70
CA MET A 34 -10.04 -8.46 -7.42
C MET A 34 -10.95 -7.97 -6.29
N LEU A 35 -11.62 -6.83 -6.45
CA LEU A 35 -12.53 -6.29 -5.43
C LEU A 35 -13.68 -7.25 -5.07
N ARG A 36 -14.26 -7.94 -6.05
CA ARG A 36 -15.31 -8.95 -5.80
C ARG A 36 -14.79 -10.18 -5.06
N GLN A 37 -13.52 -10.54 -5.29
CA GLN A 37 -12.86 -11.65 -4.61
C GLN A 37 -12.38 -11.29 -3.20
N SER A 38 -12.05 -10.03 -2.94
CA SER A 38 -11.58 -9.57 -1.63
C SER A 38 -12.71 -9.46 -0.60
N ALA A 39 -13.87 -8.94 -0.97
CA ALA A 39 -15.03 -8.88 -0.08
C ALA A 39 -16.34 -8.66 -0.84
N SER A 40 -17.44 -9.10 -0.22
CA SER A 40 -18.78 -8.83 -0.72
C SER A 40 -19.15 -7.35 -0.55
N LYS A 41 -20.08 -6.86 -1.37
CA LYS A 41 -20.62 -5.49 -1.28
C LYS A 41 -21.09 -5.14 0.14
N ASN A 42 -21.66 -6.08 0.88
CA ASN A 42 -22.11 -5.84 2.26
C ASN A 42 -20.99 -6.02 3.30
N GLY A 43 -19.89 -6.69 2.94
CA GLY A 43 -18.74 -6.88 3.82
C GLY A 43 -17.79 -5.68 3.87
N ILE A 44 -17.76 -4.83 2.84
CA ILE A 44 -16.81 -3.72 2.77
C ILE A 44 -16.93 -2.69 3.88
N PRO A 45 -18.12 -2.23 4.28
CA PRO A 45 -18.22 -1.30 5.41
C PRO A 45 -17.64 -1.90 6.70
N LEU A 46 -17.85 -3.21 6.93
CA LEU A 46 -17.29 -3.90 8.09
C LEU A 46 -15.77 -4.02 7.99
N LEU A 47 -15.25 -4.40 6.81
CA LEU A 47 -13.81 -4.52 6.56
C LEU A 47 -13.11 -3.18 6.78
N LEU A 48 -13.61 -2.09 6.19
CA LEU A 48 -13.01 -0.76 6.32
C LEU A 48 -13.06 -0.25 7.76
N ARG A 49 -14.15 -0.53 8.48
CA ARG A 49 -14.25 -0.19 9.92
C ARG A 49 -13.23 -0.98 10.75
N ALA A 50 -13.05 -2.26 10.45
CA ALA A 50 -12.06 -3.09 11.13
C ALA A 50 -10.64 -2.58 10.86
N LEU A 51 -10.29 -2.31 9.59
CA LEU A 51 -8.98 -1.78 9.21
C LEU A 51 -8.72 -0.40 9.81
N GLY A 52 -9.69 0.51 9.75
CA GLY A 52 -9.55 1.86 10.31
C GLY A 52 -9.49 1.91 11.84
N GLY A 53 -9.93 0.86 12.52
CA GLY A 53 -9.82 0.72 13.97
C GLY A 53 -8.52 0.06 14.44
N MET A 54 -7.67 -0.42 13.53
CA MET A 54 -6.38 -1.01 13.89
C MET A 54 -5.36 0.09 14.16
N ASP A 55 -4.91 0.19 15.40
CA ASP A 55 -3.77 1.01 15.77
C ASP A 55 -2.69 0.14 16.43
N VAL A 56 -1.51 0.15 15.83
CA VAL A 56 -0.33 -0.57 16.32
C VAL A 56 0.85 0.37 16.59
N CYS A 57 0.61 1.69 16.66
CA CYS A 57 1.64 2.70 16.82
C CYS A 57 2.53 2.46 18.06
N GLU A 58 1.92 2.09 19.19
CA GLU A 58 2.64 1.80 20.43
C GLU A 58 3.50 0.54 20.36
N ARG A 59 3.24 -0.35 19.39
CA ARG A 59 3.98 -1.61 19.20
C ARG A 59 5.20 -1.45 18.30
N LEU A 60 5.30 -0.36 17.54
CA LEU A 60 6.41 -0.13 16.60
C LEU A 60 7.80 -0.20 17.29
N PRO A 61 8.01 0.36 18.50
CA PRO A 61 9.30 0.29 19.18
C PRO A 61 9.70 -1.13 19.62
N ALA A 62 8.77 -2.10 19.62
CA ALA A 62 9.05 -3.48 19.97
C ALA A 62 9.63 -4.29 18.80
N LEU A 63 9.58 -3.77 17.56
CA LEU A 63 10.22 -4.42 16.42
C LEU A 63 11.75 -4.43 16.61
N ARG A 64 12.35 -5.62 16.43
CA ARG A 64 13.79 -5.87 16.54
C ARG A 64 14.38 -6.44 15.25
N VAL A 65 13.56 -6.56 14.21
CA VAL A 65 13.97 -7.06 12.90
C VAL A 65 14.31 -5.89 11.97
N PRO A 66 15.27 -6.08 11.06
CA PRO A 66 15.51 -5.12 9.98
C PRO A 66 14.21 -4.77 9.26
N THR A 67 13.97 -3.49 9.04
CA THR A 67 12.71 -3.00 8.45
C THR A 67 12.99 -1.99 7.35
N LEU A 68 12.40 -2.23 6.18
CA LEU A 68 12.34 -1.28 5.07
C LEU A 68 10.91 -0.72 4.98
N VAL A 69 10.80 0.60 4.94
CA VAL A 69 9.55 1.32 4.69
C VAL A 69 9.63 1.94 3.31
N LEU A 70 8.82 1.45 2.38
CA LEU A 70 8.69 1.97 1.02
C LEU A 70 7.39 2.74 0.89
N GLN A 71 7.45 3.93 0.30
CA GLN A 71 6.25 4.68 -0.07
C GLN A 71 6.53 5.52 -1.33
N ARG A 72 5.50 5.70 -2.18
CA ARG A 72 5.54 6.70 -3.24
C ARG A 72 5.11 8.08 -2.74
N ARG A 73 5.78 9.12 -3.22
CA ARG A 73 5.50 10.52 -2.81
C ARG A 73 4.10 10.99 -3.19
N GLY A 74 3.61 10.55 -4.35
CA GLY A 74 2.30 10.94 -4.87
C GLY A 74 1.15 10.04 -4.42
N ASP A 75 1.36 9.15 -3.43
CA ASP A 75 0.31 8.28 -2.89
C ASP A 75 -0.88 9.10 -2.36
N LEU A 76 -2.04 8.89 -2.97
CA LEU A 76 -3.29 9.57 -2.63
C LEU A 76 -4.08 8.87 -1.51
N ILE A 77 -3.69 7.65 -1.13
CA ILE A 77 -4.36 6.84 -0.11
C ILE A 77 -3.70 7.03 1.24
N VAL A 78 -2.36 7.01 1.28
CA VAL A 78 -1.57 7.13 2.50
C VAL A 78 -0.64 8.32 2.42
N ARG A 79 -0.80 9.28 3.32
CA ARG A 79 0.06 10.47 3.37
C ARG A 79 1.50 10.09 3.73
N GLU A 80 2.49 10.75 3.11
CA GLU A 80 3.93 10.54 3.38
C GLU A 80 4.31 10.60 4.87
N GLY A 81 3.55 11.39 5.66
CA GLY A 81 3.71 11.47 7.11
C GLY A 81 3.59 10.11 7.82
N ALA A 82 2.80 9.18 7.29
CA ALA A 82 2.67 7.83 7.85
C ALA A 82 3.97 7.02 7.68
N ALA A 83 4.58 6.99 6.50
CA ALA A 83 5.86 6.32 6.32
C ALA A 83 6.98 6.94 7.16
N ARG A 84 7.02 8.29 7.25
CA ARG A 84 7.96 8.99 8.15
C ARG A 84 7.69 8.71 9.62
N TYR A 85 6.44 8.47 10.01
CA TYR A 85 6.10 8.05 11.36
C TYR A 85 6.64 6.66 11.64
N LEU A 86 6.37 5.68 10.76
CA LEU A 86 6.90 4.32 10.89
C LEU A 86 8.43 4.31 11.01
N ALA A 87 9.13 4.98 10.10
CA ALA A 87 10.59 5.00 10.08
C ALA A 87 11.22 5.64 11.33
N ARG A 88 10.54 6.60 11.97
CA ARG A 88 11.01 7.22 13.22
C ARG A 88 10.78 6.34 14.46
N HIS A 89 9.73 5.51 14.45
CA HIS A 89 9.31 4.75 15.63
C HIS A 89 9.70 3.28 15.60
N ILE A 90 10.13 2.77 14.43
CA ILE A 90 10.70 1.42 14.30
C ILE A 90 12.23 1.53 14.41
N PRO A 91 12.86 0.90 15.42
CA PRO A 91 14.31 0.95 15.58
C PRO A 91 15.04 0.39 14.36
N GLY A 92 15.95 1.16 13.78
CA GLY A 92 16.76 0.75 12.62
C GLY A 92 15.99 0.68 11.29
N ALA A 93 14.76 1.20 11.23
CA ALA A 93 14.03 1.22 9.97
C ALA A 93 14.66 2.17 8.94
N ARG A 94 14.72 1.71 7.69
CA ARG A 94 15.11 2.52 6.54
C ARG A 94 13.87 2.99 5.80
N LEU A 95 13.72 4.29 5.61
CA LEU A 95 12.69 4.88 4.76
C LEU A 95 13.25 5.14 3.36
N VAL A 96 12.53 4.71 2.33
CA VAL A 96 12.77 5.13 0.95
C VAL A 96 11.49 5.69 0.36
N LEU A 97 11.58 6.91 -0.14
CA LEU A 97 10.50 7.60 -0.82
C LEU A 97 10.77 7.56 -2.32
N LEU A 98 9.90 6.86 -3.04
CA LEU A 98 9.99 6.68 -4.48
C LEU A 98 9.11 7.71 -5.20
N GLU A 99 9.47 8.03 -6.44
CA GLU A 99 8.62 8.83 -7.31
C GLU A 99 7.40 8.00 -7.80
N GLY A 100 6.32 8.70 -8.12
CA GLY A 100 5.09 8.11 -8.67
C GLY A 100 3.85 8.36 -7.82
N ILE A 101 2.70 8.00 -8.38
CA ILE A 101 1.36 8.40 -7.89
C ILE A 101 0.45 7.22 -7.54
N ASP A 102 0.82 6.00 -7.94
CA ASP A 102 0.02 4.81 -7.68
C ASP A 102 0.35 4.23 -6.29
N HIS A 103 -0.68 3.95 -5.50
CA HIS A 103 -0.56 3.32 -4.19
C HIS A 103 -0.09 1.85 -4.28
N PRO A 104 -0.64 0.98 -5.15
CA PRO A 104 -0.09 -0.35 -5.33
C PRO A 104 1.32 -0.31 -5.92
N LEU A 105 2.26 -0.95 -5.23
CA LEU A 105 3.67 -0.98 -5.62
C LEU A 105 3.93 -1.74 -6.93
N TRP A 106 2.96 -2.50 -7.44
CA TRP A 106 3.06 -3.26 -8.68
C TRP A 106 2.62 -2.49 -9.94
N TYR A 107 2.19 -1.23 -9.82
CA TYR A 107 1.98 -0.30 -10.94
C TYR A 107 3.05 0.79 -10.96
N GLY A 108 3.21 1.52 -12.06
CA GLY A 108 4.24 2.56 -12.20
C GLY A 108 5.65 1.98 -12.36
N ASP A 109 6.66 2.66 -11.84
CA ASP A 109 8.04 2.16 -11.83
C ASP A 109 8.18 1.05 -10.77
N THR A 110 8.08 -0.20 -11.22
CA THR A 110 8.27 -1.39 -10.39
C THR A 110 9.74 -1.79 -10.27
N GLY A 111 10.59 -1.34 -11.19
CA GLY A 111 12.04 -1.58 -11.15
C GLY A 111 12.64 -0.93 -9.90
N ALA A 112 12.36 0.36 -9.69
CA ALA A 112 12.84 1.08 -8.51
C ALA A 112 12.34 0.46 -7.18
N VAL A 113 11.15 -0.14 -7.16
CA VAL A 113 10.64 -0.87 -5.99
C VAL A 113 11.45 -2.15 -5.76
N LEU A 114 11.66 -2.93 -6.81
CA LEU A 114 12.39 -4.19 -6.74
C LEU A 114 13.85 -3.96 -6.35
N ASP A 115 14.51 -2.97 -6.92
CA ASP A 115 15.90 -2.61 -6.61
C ASP A 115 16.09 -2.34 -5.11
N GLU A 116 15.18 -1.59 -4.48
CA GLU A 116 15.24 -1.31 -3.04
C GLU A 116 14.96 -2.54 -2.17
N ILE A 117 14.03 -3.41 -2.60
CA ILE A 117 13.76 -4.68 -1.92
C ILE A 117 14.97 -5.61 -2.02
N GLU A 118 15.56 -5.75 -3.19
CA GLU A 118 16.74 -6.59 -3.44
C GLU A 118 17.96 -6.09 -2.65
N ALA A 119 18.25 -4.78 -2.70
CA ALA A 119 19.32 -4.17 -1.94
C ALA A 119 19.14 -4.37 -0.43
N PHE A 120 17.90 -4.22 0.07
CA PHE A 120 17.58 -4.47 1.46
C PHE A 120 17.83 -5.94 1.85
N MET A 121 17.34 -6.89 1.04
CA MET A 121 17.52 -8.32 1.27
C MET A 121 18.99 -8.75 1.19
N ALA A 122 19.76 -8.20 0.26
CA ALA A 122 21.18 -8.47 0.12
C ALA A 122 21.97 -7.98 1.34
N GLY A 123 21.63 -6.79 1.86
CA GLY A 123 22.21 -6.25 3.09
C GLY A 123 21.91 -7.09 4.34
N GLN A 124 20.80 -7.84 4.38
CA GLN A 124 20.46 -8.72 5.50
C GLN A 124 21.16 -10.08 5.47
N ARG A 125 21.66 -10.53 4.31
CA ARG A 125 22.40 -11.81 4.20
C ARG A 125 23.85 -11.72 4.70
N GLN A 126 24.30 -10.53 5.08
CA GLN A 126 25.62 -10.29 5.67
C GLN A 126 25.57 -10.47 7.21
N VAL A 127 25.25 -11.68 7.67
CA VAL A 127 25.50 -12.10 9.06
C VAL A 127 26.27 -13.42 8.96
N PRO A 128 27.53 -13.49 9.45
CA PRO A 128 28.26 -14.75 9.54
C PRO A 128 27.55 -15.78 10.42
#